data_AF-A0A969VM89-F1
#
_entry.id   AF-A0A969VM89-F1
#
_cell.length_a   1.000
_cell.length_b   1.000
_cell.length_c   1.000
_cell.angle_alpha   90.00
_cell.angle_beta   90.00
_cell.angle_gamma   90.00
#
_symmetry.space_group_name_H-M   'P 1'
#
loop_
_entity.id
_entity.type
_entity.pdbx_description
1 polymer ?
#
loop_
_entity_poly.entity_id
_entity_poly.type
_entity_poly.pdbx_seq_one_letter_code
_entity_poly.pdbx_strand_id
1 'polypeptide(L)'
;MDRIDALRTFVHIAELGNFKAAAEALGLPAPLTQGAVVASDAFFPFADGLIAAAEAGATAIIQPGGSMRDDEVIAAADAAGLAMVFTDMRHFRH
;
A
#
# COMPACT_ATOMS: atom_id res chain seq x y z
N MET A 1 13.68 13.01 16.24
CA MET A 1 13.38 12.70 14.82
C MET A 1 14.70 12.28 14.22
N ASP A 2 15.08 11.05 14.54
CA ASP A 2 16.42 10.53 14.29
C ASP A 2 16.46 9.86 12.92
N ARG A 3 17.65 9.77 12.34
CA ARG A 3 17.93 9.29 10.96
C ARG A 3 17.45 7.86 10.66
N ILE A 4 16.76 7.20 11.59
CA ILE A 4 16.15 5.86 11.52
C ILE A 4 14.69 5.91 11.00
N ASP A 5 14.07 7.09 10.89
CA ASP A 5 12.71 7.23 10.30
C ASP A 5 12.66 6.93 8.77
N ALA A 6 13.80 6.70 8.12
CA ALA A 6 13.91 6.42 6.68
C ALA A 6 13.51 4.97 6.31
N LEU A 7 13.34 4.09 7.29
CA LEU A 7 12.91 2.70 7.12
C LEU A 7 11.37 2.57 7.22
N ARG A 8 10.64 3.47 6.55
CA ARG A 8 9.18 3.35 6.43
C ARG A 8 8.86 2.14 5.56
N THR A 9 8.63 1.04 6.27
CA THR A 9 8.17 -0.28 5.86
C THR A 9 7.86 -0.41 4.36
N PHE A 10 8.76 -1.05 3.61
CA PHE A 10 8.43 -1.62 2.31
C PHE A 10 7.48 -2.80 2.53
N VAL A 11 6.21 -2.59 2.24
CA VAL A 11 5.21 -3.66 2.31
C VAL A 11 5.08 -4.31 0.94
N HIS A 12 5.44 -5.60 0.89
CA HIS A 12 5.08 -6.49 -0.21
C HIS A 12 3.59 -6.86 -0.05
N ILE A 13 2.71 -6.18 -0.79
CA ILE A 13 1.24 -6.30 -0.66
C ILE A 13 0.76 -7.72 -0.99
N ALA A 14 1.46 -8.43 -1.87
CA ALA A 14 1.01 -9.70 -2.43
C ALA A 14 0.88 -10.84 -1.40
N GLU A 15 1.59 -10.79 -0.27
CA GLU A 15 1.56 -11.87 0.74
C GLU A 15 0.96 -11.43 2.10
N LEU A 16 0.80 -10.12 2.33
CA LEU A 16 0.48 -9.55 3.64
C LEU A 16 -0.94 -8.97 3.73
N GLY A 17 -1.92 -9.51 3.00
CA GLY A 17 -3.31 -9.06 3.00
C GLY A 17 -4.00 -8.96 4.37
N ASN A 18 -3.32 -9.26 5.48
CA ASN A 18 -3.77 -9.02 6.84
C ASN A 18 -2.68 -8.35 7.72
N PHE A 19 -2.47 -7.05 7.52
CA PHE A 19 -1.54 -6.23 8.30
C PHE A 19 -1.79 -6.25 9.82
N LYS A 20 -3.05 -6.45 10.23
CA LYS A 20 -3.43 -6.59 11.64
C LYS A 20 -2.93 -7.92 12.22
N ALA A 21 -3.12 -9.03 11.49
CA ALA A 21 -2.58 -10.32 11.91
C ALA A 21 -1.04 -10.33 11.95
N ALA A 22 -0.37 -9.62 11.04
CA ALA A 22 1.08 -9.45 11.10
C ALA A 22 1.53 -8.70 12.36
N ALA A 23 0.81 -7.63 12.74
CA ALA A 23 1.08 -6.90 13.98
C ALA A 23 0.86 -7.79 15.23
N GLU A 24 -0.24 -8.55 15.25
CA GLU A 24 -0.57 -9.47 16.34
C GLU A 24 0.48 -10.58 16.50
N ALA A 25 0.88 -11.22 15.39
CA ALA A 25 1.93 -12.25 15.39
C ALA A 25 3.29 -11.73 15.89
N LEU A 26 3.55 -10.43 15.70
CA LEU A 26 4.77 -9.76 16.16
C LEU A 26 4.62 -9.15 17.57
N GLY A 27 3.45 -9.27 18.22
CA GLY A 27 3.19 -8.68 19.53
C GLY A 27 3.21 -7.14 19.52
N LEU A 28 2.97 -6.52 18.37
CA LEU A 28 2.99 -5.07 18.21
C LEU A 28 1.61 -4.48 18.55
N PRO A 29 1.57 -3.29 19.20
CA PRO A 29 0.32 -2.64 19.56
C PRO A 29 -0.47 -2.12 18.35
N ALA A 30 0.19 -1.95 17.21
CA ALA A 30 -0.39 -1.50 15.96
C ALA A 30 0.43 -1.98 14.74
N PRO A 31 -0.16 -2.05 13.54
CA PRO A 31 0.58 -2.31 12.31
C PRO A 31 1.68 -1.28 12.06
N LEU A 32 2.86 -1.73 11.63
CA LEU A 32 3.98 -0.87 11.21
C LEU A 32 3.71 -0.08 9.94
N THR A 33 2.55 -0.32 9.32
CA THR A 33 2.03 0.40 8.15
C THR A 33 1.38 1.73 8.51
N GLN A 34 1.15 2.02 9.80
CA GLN A 34 0.60 3.31 10.20
C GLN A 34 1.53 4.46 9.78
N GLY A 35 1.01 5.38 8.97
CA GLY A 35 1.77 6.49 8.42
C GLY A 35 2.75 6.08 7.31
N ALA A 36 2.67 4.84 6.81
CA ALA A 36 3.53 4.36 5.74
C ALA A 36 2.98 4.75 4.35
N VAL A 37 3.85 4.57 3.36
CA VAL A 37 3.53 4.67 1.93
C VAL A 37 3.76 3.30 1.33
N VAL A 38 2.85 2.86 0.47
CA VAL A 38 2.91 1.54 -0.16
C VAL A 38 3.28 1.69 -1.63
N ALA A 39 4.24 0.89 -2.09
CA ALA A 39 4.66 0.86 -3.49
C ALA A 39 4.36 -0.49 -4.12
N SER A 40 3.77 -0.47 -5.32
CA SER A 40 3.49 -1.65 -6.13
C SER A 40 4.34 -1.64 -7.39
N ASP A 41 4.97 -2.77 -7.72
CA ASP A 41 5.77 -2.96 -8.93
C ASP A 41 4.91 -3.15 -10.19
N ALA A 42 3.66 -3.60 -9.99
CA ALA A 42 2.62 -3.74 -11.00
C ALA A 42 1.37 -2.91 -10.63
N PHE A 43 0.42 -2.83 -11.55
CA PHE A 43 -0.84 -2.15 -11.28
C PHE A 43 -1.76 -2.96 -10.36
N PHE A 44 -2.69 -2.30 -9.69
CA PHE A 44 -3.75 -2.97 -8.93
C PHE A 44 -4.85 -3.50 -9.87
N PRO A 45 -5.11 -4.81 -9.91
CA PRO A 45 -6.19 -5.36 -10.72
C PRO A 45 -7.58 -5.05 -10.13
N PHE A 46 -7.65 -4.85 -8.80
CA PHE A 46 -8.85 -4.51 -8.03
C PHE A 46 -8.46 -3.60 -6.84
N ALA A 47 -9.45 -2.96 -6.23
CA ALA A 47 -9.25 -2.03 -5.11
C ALA A 47 -9.00 -2.73 -3.75
N ASP A 48 -9.13 -4.05 -3.67
CA ASP A 48 -9.01 -4.83 -2.42
C ASP A 48 -7.65 -4.65 -1.74
N GLY A 49 -6.55 -4.77 -2.49
CA GLY A 49 -5.19 -4.57 -1.96
C GLY A 49 -4.96 -3.14 -1.47
N LEU A 50 -5.58 -2.16 -2.12
CA LEU A 50 -5.52 -0.76 -1.69
C LEU A 50 -6.31 -0.52 -0.41
N ILE A 51 -7.52 -1.08 -0.30
CA ILE A 51 -8.37 -0.94 0.89
C ILE A 51 -7.69 -1.58 2.09
N ALA A 52 -7.10 -2.76 1.92
CA ALA A 52 -6.34 -3.42 2.99
C ALA A 52 -5.18 -2.55 3.49
N ALA A 53 -4.46 -1.87 2.57
CA ALA A 53 -3.41 -0.93 2.93
C ALA A 53 -3.94 0.29 3.70
N ALA A 54 -5.07 0.85 3.26
CA ALA A 54 -5.73 1.97 3.94
C ALA A 54 -6.14 1.61 5.38
N GLU A 55 -6.80 0.46 5.56
CA GLU A 55 -7.23 -0.05 6.87
C GLU A 55 -6.06 -0.34 7.82
N ALA A 56 -4.88 -0.58 7.26
CA ALA A 56 -3.65 -0.76 8.00
C ALA A 56 -2.93 0.55 8.33
N GLY A 57 -3.48 1.69 7.92
CA GLY A 57 -2.96 3.02 8.20
C GLY A 57 -1.96 3.55 7.18
N ALA A 58 -1.91 2.99 5.97
CA ALA A 58 -1.19 3.61 4.86
C ALA A 58 -1.79 5.00 4.56
N THR A 59 -0.94 5.91 4.09
CA THR A 59 -1.32 7.30 3.78
C THR A 59 -1.22 7.63 2.29
N ALA A 60 -0.42 6.86 1.56
CA ALA A 60 -0.28 7.00 0.12
C ALA A 60 0.08 5.67 -0.54
N ILE A 61 -0.28 5.56 -1.82
CA ILE A 61 0.03 4.43 -2.71
C ILE A 61 0.75 4.96 -3.95
N ILE A 62 1.79 4.26 -4.38
CA ILE A 62 2.46 4.49 -5.68
C ILE A 62 2.38 3.21 -6.52
N GLN A 63 1.90 3.33 -7.76
CA GLN A 63 1.76 2.21 -8.70
C GLN A 63 2.00 2.64 -10.15
N PRO A 64 2.19 1.72 -11.11
CA PRO A 64 2.38 2.06 -12.51
C PRO A 64 1.13 2.56 -13.23
N GLY A 65 -0.05 2.06 -12.85
CA GLY A 65 -1.28 2.25 -13.64
C GLY A 65 -1.30 1.46 -14.95
N GLY A 66 -2.28 1.76 -15.79
CA GLY A 66 -2.57 1.04 -17.03
C GLY A 66 -3.48 -0.18 -16.83
N SER A 67 -4.27 -0.21 -15.76
CA SER A 67 -5.34 -1.18 -15.56
C SER A 67 -6.59 -0.75 -16.34
N MET A 68 -7.37 -1.72 -16.83
CA MET A 68 -8.72 -1.41 -17.34
C MET A 68 -9.65 -0.86 -16.26
N ARG A 69 -9.27 -1.02 -14.98
CA ARG A 69 -10.07 -0.65 -13.80
C ARG A 69 -9.42 0.44 -12.96
N ASP A 70 -8.48 1.22 -13.52
CA ASP A 70 -7.83 2.28 -12.75
C ASP A 70 -8.85 3.27 -12.18
N ASP A 71 -9.93 3.59 -12.90
CA ASP A 71 -11.00 4.48 -12.39
C ASP A 71 -11.65 3.95 -11.10
N GLU A 72 -11.91 2.63 -11.02
CA GLU A 72 -12.47 1.99 -9.81
C GLU A 72 -11.49 2.07 -8.64
N VAL A 73 -10.19 1.88 -8.93
CA VAL A 73 -9.12 1.89 -7.94
C VAL A 73 -8.85 3.31 -7.42
N ILE A 74 -8.88 4.31 -8.31
CA ILE A 74 -8.74 5.74 -7.96
C ILE A 74 -9.92 6.17 -7.09
N ALA A 75 -11.14 5.83 -7.48
CA ALA A 75 -12.33 6.17 -6.67
C ALA A 75 -12.27 5.55 -5.27
N ALA A 76 -11.75 4.33 -5.14
CA ALA A 76 -11.53 3.70 -3.84
C ALA A 76 -10.43 4.40 -3.02
N ALA A 77 -9.34 4.87 -3.66
CA ALA A 77 -8.30 5.65 -3.02
C ALA A 77 -8.84 6.98 -2.47
N ASP A 78 -9.62 7.70 -3.28
CA ASP A 78 -10.26 8.96 -2.91
C ASP A 78 -11.23 8.75 -1.74
N ALA A 79 -12.06 7.70 -1.80
CA ALA A 79 -13.00 7.35 -0.72
C ALA A 79 -12.28 6.98 0.58
N ALA A 80 -11.09 6.40 0.50
CA ALA A 80 -10.23 6.08 1.63
C ALA A 80 -9.36 7.26 2.11
N GLY A 81 -9.37 8.40 1.41
CA GLY A 81 -8.52 9.55 1.71
C GLY A 81 -7.02 9.29 1.48
N LEU A 82 -6.69 8.33 0.60
CA LEU A 82 -5.31 7.98 0.25
C LEU A 82 -4.80 8.87 -0.88
N ALA A 83 -3.56 9.35 -0.78
CA ALA A 83 -2.88 9.92 -1.94
C ALA A 83 -2.46 8.80 -2.91
N MET A 84 -2.79 8.91 -4.20
CA MET A 84 -2.37 7.96 -5.23
C MET A 84 -1.43 8.61 -6.25
N VAL A 85 -0.33 7.94 -6.56
CA VAL A 85 0.67 8.39 -7.54
C VAL A 85 0.90 7.31 -8.60
N PHE A 86 0.92 7.74 -9.86
CA PHE A 86 1.21 6.89 -11.01
C PHE A 86 2.66 7.06 -11.49
N THR A 87 3.36 5.96 -11.78
CA THR A 87 4.75 5.97 -12.28
C THR A 87 4.86 5.76 -13.79
N ASP A 88 3.80 5.28 -14.44
CA ASP A 88 3.80 4.84 -15.85
C ASP A 88 4.87 3.78 -16.19
N MET A 89 5.44 3.11 -15.19
CA MET A 89 6.51 2.13 -15.38
C MET A 89 6.38 0.96 -14.40
N ARG A 90 6.36 -0.26 -14.93
CA ARG A 90 6.36 -1.50 -14.14
C ARG A 90 7.79 -1.95 -13.83
N HIS A 91 8.02 -2.44 -12.63
CA HIS A 91 9.34 -2.86 -12.13
C HIS A 91 9.39 -4.35 -11.80
N PHE A 92 8.93 -5.21 -12.71
CA PHE A 92 8.97 -6.65 -12.52
C PHE A 92 10.40 -7.17 -12.33
N ARG A 93 10.55 -8.11 -11.41
CA ARG A 93 11.79 -8.86 -11.16
C ARG A 93 11.44 -10.34 -10.97
N HIS A 94 12.07 -11.21 -11.75
CA HIS A 94 11.86 -12.67 -11.73
C HIS A 94 12.99 -13.38 -10.97
#